data_AF-A0AAW2BS81-F1
#
_entry.id   AF-A0AAW2BS81-F1
#
_cell.length_a   1.000
_cell.length_b   1.000
_cell.length_c   1.000
_cell.angle_alpha   90.00
_cell.angle_beta   90.00
_cell.angle_gamma   90.00
#
_symmetry.space_group_name_H-M   'P 1'
#
loop_
_entity.id
_entity.type
_entity.pdbx_description
1 polymer ?
#
loop_
_entity_poly.entity_id
_entity_poly.type
_entity_poly.pdbx_seq_one_letter_code
_entity_poly.pdbx_strand_id
1 'polypeptide(L)'
;MVLPASEKAIAILEMELAKSQKEIDSLNSQHSYIEKQLDSLEAASQPRKDELDRLEELKKIISTEDKEIDKLIQGYKELKEKALELQNNIENTGGERLKAQKLKLIDEHKDALDNAKSNYDKVKNTVDELRASEVDAEYKLPDMKKAYKELQLKAKGYKKRLDDLQTALIKHMEQYVLFVEVLRSKGYRTKVSLYNGQVEELNKFSVNWIWYNNRLNEFMAGFNAISLKLKEMYQMITLGGDAELEPVDSLYPFSEGVVFSVRLPRKSWKNIANLSGGEKTLNSLALVCALHHYKPTPLYVMDEIDAALGTFLNP
;
A
#
# COMPACT_ATOMS: atom_id res chain seq x y z
N MET A 1 -0.45 30.64 -30.50
CA MET A 1 0.90 30.05 -30.63
C MET A 1 1.14 28.93 -29.60
N VAL A 2 0.14 28.09 -29.30
CA VAL A 2 0.15 27.14 -28.14
C VAL A 2 0.63 25.71 -28.50
N LEU A 3 0.80 25.42 -29.79
CA LEU A 3 1.03 24.06 -30.30
C LEU A 3 2.32 23.32 -29.84
N PRO A 4 3.49 23.94 -29.58
CA PRO A 4 4.72 23.17 -29.38
C PRO A 4 4.95 22.66 -27.94
N ALA A 5 4.30 23.23 -26.91
CA ALA A 5 4.41 22.74 -25.52
C ALA A 5 3.51 21.52 -25.25
N SER A 6 2.36 21.46 -25.93
CA SER A 6 1.48 20.29 -25.89
C SER A 6 2.12 19.09 -26.58
N GLU A 7 2.85 19.28 -27.69
CA GLU A 7 3.56 18.19 -28.39
C GLU A 7 4.63 17.52 -27.51
N LYS A 8 5.34 18.29 -26.66
CA LYS A 8 6.32 17.73 -25.70
C LYS A 8 5.66 16.97 -24.55
N ALA A 9 4.53 17.45 -24.02
CA ALA A 9 3.79 16.75 -22.97
C ALA A 9 3.16 15.45 -23.51
N ILE A 10 2.66 15.47 -24.76
CA ILE A 10 2.18 14.30 -25.47
C ILE A 10 3.30 13.27 -25.64
N ALA A 11 4.50 13.68 -26.08
CA ALA A 11 5.63 12.77 -26.24
C ALA A 11 6.10 12.11 -24.91
N ILE A 12 6.04 12.83 -23.77
CA ILE A 12 6.39 12.26 -22.45
C ILE A 12 5.31 11.29 -21.98
N LEU A 13 4.04 11.64 -22.17
CA LEU A 13 2.92 10.76 -21.85
C LEU A 13 2.93 9.51 -22.75
N GLU A 14 3.27 9.63 -24.03
CA GLU A 14 3.46 8.50 -24.95
C GLU A 14 4.63 7.61 -24.51
N MET A 15 5.71 8.18 -23.97
CA MET A 15 6.84 7.43 -23.43
C MET A 15 6.49 6.72 -22.11
N GLU A 16 5.75 7.36 -21.21
CA GLU A 16 5.23 6.72 -19.99
C GLU A 16 4.21 5.63 -20.34
N LEU A 17 3.33 5.85 -21.32
CA LEU A 17 2.42 4.83 -21.86
C LEU A 17 3.20 3.64 -22.43
N ALA A 18 4.25 3.87 -23.22
CA ALA A 18 5.08 2.80 -23.75
C ALA A 18 5.83 2.03 -22.66
N LYS A 19 6.23 2.71 -21.58
CA LYS A 19 6.89 2.07 -20.42
C LYS A 19 5.90 1.23 -19.61
N SER A 20 4.72 1.78 -19.32
CA SER A 20 3.63 1.04 -18.68
C SER A 20 3.16 -0.12 -19.55
N GLN A 21 3.13 0.02 -20.88
CA GLN A 21 2.79 -1.06 -21.79
C GLN A 21 3.82 -2.19 -21.73
N LYS A 22 5.12 -1.87 -21.68
CA LYS A 22 6.17 -2.89 -21.49
C LYS A 22 6.11 -3.58 -20.12
N GLU A 23 5.75 -2.85 -19.07
CA GLU A 23 5.52 -3.45 -17.74
C GLU A 23 4.29 -4.36 -17.74
N ILE A 24 3.22 -3.96 -18.43
CA ILE A 24 2.03 -4.79 -18.64
C ILE A 24 2.39 -6.05 -19.43
N ASP A 25 3.15 -5.95 -20.52
CA ASP A 25 3.55 -7.11 -21.33
C ASP A 25 4.46 -8.07 -20.54
N SER A 26 5.34 -7.53 -19.68
CA SER A 26 6.17 -8.31 -18.75
C SER A 26 5.33 -9.03 -17.69
N LEU A 27 4.39 -8.32 -17.06
CA LEU A 27 3.47 -8.89 -16.07
C LEU A 27 2.54 -9.93 -16.69
N ASN A 28 2.06 -9.72 -17.92
CA ASN A 28 1.27 -10.70 -18.66
C ASN A 28 2.07 -11.97 -18.98
N SER A 29 3.36 -11.82 -19.29
CA SER A 29 4.26 -12.95 -19.52
C SER A 29 4.52 -13.73 -18.22
N GLN A 30 4.68 -13.04 -17.09
CA GLN A 30 4.81 -13.66 -15.77
C GLN A 30 3.50 -14.34 -15.33
N HIS A 31 2.36 -13.70 -15.58
CA HIS A 31 1.04 -14.28 -15.32
C HIS A 31 0.82 -15.56 -16.12
N SER A 32 1.12 -15.54 -17.43
CA SER A 32 1.01 -16.74 -18.28
C SER A 32 1.94 -17.87 -17.83
N TYR A 33 3.14 -17.54 -17.33
CA TYR A 33 4.05 -18.53 -16.75
C TYR A 33 3.51 -19.14 -15.45
N ILE A 34 2.93 -18.30 -14.58
CA ILE A 34 2.33 -18.73 -13.31
C ILE A 34 1.06 -19.53 -13.58
N GLU A 35 0.20 -19.15 -14.52
CA GLU A 35 -0.99 -19.92 -14.92
C GLU A 35 -0.59 -21.31 -15.43
N LYS A 36 0.44 -21.42 -16.29
CA LYS A 36 0.94 -22.74 -16.72
C LYS A 36 1.49 -23.58 -15.57
N GLN A 37 2.13 -22.95 -14.58
CA GLN A 37 2.57 -23.63 -13.36
C GLN A 37 1.38 -24.09 -12.52
N LEU A 38 0.33 -23.26 -12.42
CA LEU A 38 -0.91 -23.55 -11.70
C LEU A 38 -1.67 -24.70 -12.36
N ASP A 39 -1.83 -24.69 -13.68
CA ASP A 39 -2.43 -25.78 -14.46
C ASP A 39 -1.66 -27.10 -14.25
N SER A 40 -0.32 -27.04 -14.21
CA SER A 40 0.52 -28.21 -13.98
C SER A 40 0.41 -28.76 -12.54
N LEU A 41 0.27 -27.87 -11.55
CA LEU A 41 0.08 -28.23 -10.14
C LEU A 41 -1.35 -28.73 -9.88
N GLU A 42 -2.35 -28.17 -10.56
CA GLU A 42 -3.74 -28.60 -10.48
C GLU A 42 -3.92 -29.98 -11.12
N ALA A 43 -3.29 -30.23 -12.27
CA ALA A 43 -3.22 -31.55 -12.89
C ALA A 43 -2.47 -32.58 -12.02
N ALA A 44 -1.48 -32.16 -11.23
CA ALA A 44 -0.77 -33.02 -10.27
C ALA A 44 -1.50 -33.23 -8.93
N SER A 45 -2.43 -32.33 -8.59
CA SER A 45 -3.24 -32.35 -7.36
C SER A 45 -4.52 -33.17 -7.52
N GLN A 46 -5.03 -33.30 -8.75
CA GLN A 46 -6.15 -34.19 -9.07
C GLN A 46 -5.68 -35.65 -8.88
N PRO A 47 -6.33 -36.46 -8.02
CA PRO A 47 -5.99 -37.87 -7.88
C PRO A 47 -6.14 -38.55 -9.24
N ARG A 48 -5.10 -39.29 -9.65
CA ARG A 48 -5.09 -39.94 -10.97
C ARG A 48 -6.29 -40.89 -11.05
N LYS A 49 -6.94 -40.94 -12.21
CA LYS A 49 -8.10 -41.81 -12.44
C LYS A 49 -7.78 -43.26 -12.05
N ASP A 50 -6.55 -43.70 -12.31
CA ASP A 50 -6.00 -45.00 -11.96
C ASP A 50 -5.91 -45.26 -10.43
N GLU A 51 -5.68 -44.21 -9.62
CA GLU A 51 -5.68 -44.32 -8.15
C GLU A 51 -7.09 -44.37 -7.58
N LEU A 52 -8.04 -43.65 -8.20
CA LEU A 52 -9.46 -43.75 -7.86
C LEU A 52 -10.03 -45.12 -8.24
N ASP A 53 -9.66 -45.64 -9.41
CA ASP A 53 -10.07 -46.97 -9.88
C ASP A 53 -9.49 -48.06 -8.97
N ARG A 54 -8.21 -47.96 -8.56
CA ARG A 54 -7.60 -48.85 -7.55
C ARG A 54 -8.29 -48.78 -6.19
N LEU A 55 -8.72 -47.59 -5.76
CA LEU A 55 -9.47 -47.41 -4.51
C LEU A 55 -10.85 -48.08 -4.58
N GLU A 56 -11.54 -48.01 -5.71
CA GLU A 56 -12.80 -48.75 -5.91
C GLU A 56 -12.58 -50.26 -5.97
N GLU A 57 -11.52 -50.72 -6.61
CA GLU A 57 -11.16 -52.13 -6.69
C GLU A 57 -10.80 -52.70 -5.31
N LEU A 58 -9.98 -51.98 -4.53
CA LEU A 58 -9.67 -52.33 -3.14
C LEU A 58 -10.92 -52.35 -2.25
N LYS A 59 -11.85 -51.40 -2.42
CA LYS A 59 -13.14 -51.44 -1.70
C LYS A 59 -13.99 -52.65 -2.06
N LYS A 60 -13.98 -53.08 -3.33
CA LYS A 60 -14.65 -54.31 -3.76
C LYS A 60 -14.00 -55.54 -3.14
N ILE A 61 -12.67 -55.62 -3.14
CA ILE A 61 -11.90 -56.71 -2.53
C ILE A 61 -12.20 -56.79 -1.03
N ILE A 62 -12.14 -55.67 -0.30
CA ILE A 62 -12.47 -55.63 1.12
C ILE A 62 -13.90 -56.12 1.36
N SER A 63 -14.87 -55.67 0.55
CA SER A 63 -16.26 -56.13 0.67
C SER A 63 -16.44 -57.62 0.35
N THR A 64 -15.63 -58.21 -0.53
CA THR A 64 -15.67 -59.65 -0.80
C THR A 64 -15.03 -60.45 0.32
N GLU A 65 -13.90 -60.00 0.86
CA GLU A 65 -13.21 -60.62 1.99
C GLU A 65 -14.09 -60.60 3.25
N ASP A 66 -14.76 -59.47 3.54
CA ASP A 66 -15.71 -59.38 4.66
C ASP A 66 -16.85 -60.42 4.53
N LYS A 67 -17.36 -60.64 3.31
CA LYS A 67 -18.38 -61.67 3.04
C LYS A 67 -17.83 -63.09 3.20
N GLU A 68 -16.56 -63.33 2.87
CA GLU A 68 -15.93 -64.64 3.09
C GLU A 68 -15.69 -64.90 4.57
N ILE A 69 -15.27 -63.88 5.32
CA ILE A 69 -15.15 -63.94 6.79
C ILE A 69 -16.51 -64.29 7.41
N ASP A 70 -17.59 -63.62 6.99
CA ASP A 70 -18.94 -63.92 7.48
C ASP A 70 -19.38 -65.37 7.15
N LYS A 71 -19.06 -65.86 5.95
CA LYS A 71 -19.32 -67.27 5.57
C LYS A 71 -18.50 -68.24 6.42
N LEU A 72 -17.23 -67.95 6.69
CA LEU A 72 -16.37 -68.79 7.53
C LEU A 72 -16.87 -68.81 8.97
N ILE A 73 -17.33 -67.68 9.51
CA ILE A 73 -17.95 -67.60 10.84
C ILE A 73 -19.22 -68.44 10.88
N GLN A 74 -20.06 -68.37 9.83
CA GLN A 74 -21.28 -69.18 9.74
C GLN A 74 -20.95 -70.67 9.62
N GLY A 75 -19.98 -71.04 8.79
CA GLY A 75 -19.51 -72.42 8.65
C GLY A 75 -18.89 -72.97 9.93
N TYR A 76 -18.16 -72.14 10.68
CA TYR A 76 -17.65 -72.50 12.02
C TYR A 76 -18.79 -72.79 13.00
N LYS A 77 -19.86 -71.98 13.00
CA LYS A 77 -21.05 -72.24 13.84
C LYS A 77 -21.71 -73.56 13.47
N GLU A 78 -21.92 -73.83 12.18
CA GLU A 78 -22.51 -75.09 11.70
C GLU A 78 -21.63 -76.31 12.03
N LEU A 79 -20.30 -76.19 11.85
CA LEU A 79 -19.35 -77.24 12.24
C LEU A 79 -19.36 -77.49 13.75
N LYS A 80 -19.49 -76.43 14.54
CA LYS A 80 -19.59 -76.52 16.00
C LYS A 80 -20.89 -77.21 16.42
N GLU A 81 -22.01 -76.90 15.78
CA GLU A 81 -23.29 -77.60 16.01
C GLU A 81 -23.21 -79.07 15.61
N LYS A 82 -22.64 -79.38 14.44
CA LYS A 82 -22.41 -80.77 14.00
C LYS A 82 -21.44 -81.53 14.91
N ALA A 83 -20.41 -80.86 15.43
CA ALA A 83 -19.49 -81.45 16.41
C ALA A 83 -20.20 -81.75 17.73
N LEU A 84 -21.11 -80.87 18.17
CA LEU A 84 -21.98 -81.08 19.33
C LEU A 84 -22.97 -82.24 19.10
N GLU A 85 -23.58 -82.34 17.92
CA GLU A 85 -24.43 -83.48 17.54
C GLU A 85 -23.65 -84.79 17.47
N LEU A 86 -22.46 -84.79 16.85
CA LEU A 86 -21.56 -85.94 16.82
C LEU A 86 -21.10 -86.34 18.22
N GLN A 87 -20.81 -85.37 19.09
CA GLN A 87 -20.46 -85.62 20.48
C GLN A 87 -21.63 -86.28 21.22
N ASN A 88 -22.85 -85.75 21.06
CA ASN A 88 -24.06 -86.35 21.63
C ASN A 88 -24.34 -87.75 21.05
N ASN A 89 -24.03 -88.00 19.78
CA ASN A 89 -24.16 -89.32 19.16
C ASN A 89 -23.07 -90.30 19.64
N ILE A 90 -21.84 -89.85 19.86
CA ILE A 90 -20.75 -90.64 20.45
C ILE A 90 -21.07 -91.02 21.89
N GLU A 91 -21.60 -90.08 22.68
CA GLU A 91 -22.00 -90.30 24.07
C GLU A 91 -23.15 -91.32 24.20
N ASN A 92 -24.05 -91.39 23.20
CA ASN A 92 -25.18 -92.33 23.19
C ASN A 92 -24.87 -93.73 22.58
N THR A 93 -23.71 -93.96 21.95
CA THR A 93 -23.46 -95.20 21.16
C THR A 93 -22.36 -96.13 21.72
N GLY A 94 -21.73 -95.82 22.86
CA GLY A 94 -20.43 -96.44 23.22
C GLY A 94 -20.29 -97.18 24.55
N GLY A 95 -21.36 -97.50 25.29
CA GLY A 95 -21.28 -97.91 26.70
C GLY A 95 -20.65 -99.28 27.03
N GLU A 96 -20.79 -100.32 26.19
CA GLU A 96 -20.39 -101.68 26.62
C GLU A 96 -19.56 -102.51 25.63
N ARG A 97 -19.40 -102.09 24.37
CA ARG A 97 -18.70 -102.90 23.35
C ARG A 97 -17.18 -102.71 23.29
N LEU A 98 -16.67 -101.58 23.79
CA LEU A 98 -15.27 -101.17 23.67
C LEU A 98 -14.32 -101.81 24.70
N LYS A 99 -14.82 -102.36 25.81
CA LYS A 99 -13.98 -103.05 26.81
C LYS A 99 -13.49 -104.43 26.32
N ALA A 100 -14.23 -105.09 25.44
CA ALA A 100 -13.94 -106.46 25.02
C ALA A 100 -12.91 -106.56 23.87
N GLN A 101 -12.75 -105.52 23.04
CA GLN A 101 -11.84 -105.58 21.87
C GLN A 101 -10.41 -105.11 22.15
N LYS A 102 -10.17 -104.35 23.24
CA LYS A 102 -8.84 -103.80 23.53
C LYS A 102 -7.79 -104.86 23.89
N LEU A 103 -8.19 -106.02 24.38
CA LEU A 103 -7.27 -107.10 24.75
C LEU A 103 -6.63 -107.83 23.56
N LYS A 104 -7.10 -107.60 22.32
CA LYS A 104 -6.56 -108.25 21.11
C LYS A 104 -5.66 -107.34 20.25
N LEU A 105 -5.66 -106.02 20.46
CA LEU A 105 -4.97 -105.03 19.62
C LEU A 105 -3.58 -104.62 20.13
N ILE A 106 -3.08 -105.27 21.19
CA ILE A 106 -1.81 -104.89 21.84
C ILE A 106 -0.58 -105.42 21.09
N ASP A 107 -0.70 -106.47 20.27
CA ASP A 107 0.43 -107.02 19.51
C ASP A 107 0.65 -106.36 18.13
N GLU A 108 -0.35 -105.67 17.56
CA GLU A 108 -0.27 -105.09 16.21
C GLU A 108 0.18 -103.61 16.18
N HIS A 109 0.36 -102.96 17.32
CA HIS A 109 0.59 -101.49 17.38
C HIS A 109 1.96 -101.06 17.91
N LYS A 110 2.93 -101.96 17.99
CA LYS A 110 4.29 -101.63 18.46
C LYS A 110 5.04 -100.70 17.47
N ASP A 111 4.84 -100.90 16.17
CA ASP A 111 5.55 -100.14 15.12
C ASP A 111 4.94 -98.75 14.82
N ALA A 112 3.66 -98.55 15.13
CA ALA A 112 3.00 -97.24 14.99
C ALA A 112 3.37 -96.28 16.13
N LEU A 113 3.72 -96.80 17.31
CA LEU A 113 4.02 -96.02 18.51
C LEU A 113 5.37 -95.28 18.40
N ASP A 114 6.37 -95.90 17.77
CA ASP A 114 7.70 -95.30 17.62
C ASP A 114 7.72 -94.18 16.56
N ASN A 115 6.89 -94.28 15.52
CA ASN A 115 6.68 -93.20 14.55
C ASN A 115 5.84 -92.03 15.12
N ALA A 116 4.86 -92.32 15.98
CA ALA A 116 4.07 -91.27 16.65
C ALA A 116 4.90 -90.48 17.66
N LYS A 117 5.86 -91.12 18.37
CA LYS A 117 6.80 -90.44 19.27
C LYS A 117 7.76 -89.51 18.52
N SER A 118 8.32 -89.95 17.38
CA SER A 118 9.20 -89.11 16.55
C SER A 118 8.49 -87.88 15.99
N ASN A 119 7.20 -88.01 15.62
CA ASN A 119 6.39 -86.88 15.17
C ASN A 119 5.94 -85.97 16.33
N TYR A 120 5.65 -86.52 17.51
CA TYR A 120 5.35 -85.75 18.72
C TYR A 120 6.55 -84.87 19.13
N ASP A 121 7.76 -85.41 19.12
CA ASP A 121 8.97 -84.65 19.50
C ASP A 121 9.29 -83.53 18.49
N LYS A 122 9.05 -83.76 17.20
CA LYS A 122 9.18 -82.70 16.16
C LYS A 122 8.15 -81.60 16.34
N VAL A 123 6.87 -81.96 16.55
CA VAL A 123 5.79 -80.99 16.75
C VAL A 123 6.01 -80.21 18.05
N LYS A 124 6.47 -80.87 19.12
CA LYS A 124 6.79 -80.25 20.40
C LYS A 124 7.91 -79.21 20.26
N ASN A 125 9.00 -79.53 19.57
CA ASN A 125 10.09 -78.58 19.32
C ASN A 125 9.61 -77.36 18.50
N THR A 126 8.79 -77.56 17.47
CA THR A 126 8.21 -76.43 16.72
C THR A 126 7.22 -75.59 17.54
N VAL A 127 6.45 -76.21 18.44
CA VAL A 127 5.52 -75.50 19.32
C VAL A 127 6.29 -74.70 20.38
N ASP A 128 7.39 -75.23 20.91
CA ASP A 128 8.23 -74.54 21.88
C ASP A 128 9.00 -73.36 21.24
N GLU A 129 9.43 -73.49 19.96
CA GLU A 129 10.01 -72.38 19.19
C GLU A 129 8.97 -71.28 18.85
N LEU A 130 7.75 -71.67 18.46
CA LEU A 130 6.68 -70.72 18.17
C LEU A 130 6.23 -69.98 19.43
N ARG A 131 6.16 -70.66 20.58
CA ARG A 131 5.86 -70.02 21.89
C ARG A 131 6.94 -69.04 22.32
N ALA A 132 8.22 -69.33 22.04
CA ALA A 132 9.30 -68.39 22.31
C ALA A 132 9.19 -67.11 21.44
N SER A 133 8.74 -67.24 20.18
CA SER A 133 8.52 -66.09 19.29
C SER A 133 7.26 -65.27 19.62
N GLU A 134 6.23 -65.90 20.21
CA GLU A 134 4.97 -65.27 20.63
C GLU A 134 5.18 -64.35 21.85
N VAL A 135 5.96 -64.81 22.84
CA VAL A 135 6.31 -64.04 24.04
C VAL A 135 7.18 -62.82 23.70
N ASP A 136 8.04 -62.94 22.68
CA ASP A 136 8.94 -61.87 22.24
C ASP A 136 8.21 -60.77 21.43
N ALA A 137 7.10 -61.11 20.79
CA ALA A 137 6.18 -60.18 20.14
C ALA A 137 5.26 -59.47 21.16
N GLU A 138 4.81 -60.18 22.20
CA GLU A 138 3.99 -59.63 23.29
C GLU A 138 4.72 -58.59 24.14
N TYR A 139 6.05 -58.71 24.31
CA TYR A 139 6.86 -57.76 25.10
C TYR A 139 7.23 -56.47 24.33
N LYS A 140 7.36 -56.52 23.00
CA LYS A 140 7.76 -55.37 22.16
C LYS A 140 6.59 -54.44 21.78
N LEU A 141 5.36 -54.96 21.79
CA LEU A 141 4.16 -54.24 21.38
C LEU A 141 3.74 -53.10 22.35
N PRO A 142 3.89 -53.23 23.68
CA PRO A 142 3.65 -52.15 24.65
C PRO A 142 4.64 -50.98 24.51
N ASP A 143 5.93 -51.26 24.29
CA ASP A 143 6.97 -50.23 24.15
C ASP A 143 6.77 -49.41 22.87
N MET A 144 6.39 -50.05 21.76
CA MET A 144 6.06 -49.37 20.51
C MET A 144 4.81 -48.48 20.63
N LYS A 145 3.77 -48.93 21.37
CA LYS A 145 2.59 -48.10 21.67
C LYS A 145 2.93 -46.87 22.52
N LYS A 146 3.86 -47.01 23.46
CA LYS A 146 4.33 -45.91 24.32
C LYS A 146 5.13 -44.88 23.51
N ALA A 147 6.05 -45.34 22.66
CA ALA A 147 6.81 -44.51 21.73
C ALA A 147 5.91 -43.77 20.72
N TYR A 148 4.88 -44.44 20.18
CA TYR A 148 3.88 -43.82 19.30
C TYR A 148 3.11 -42.69 20.01
N LYS A 149 2.67 -42.90 21.26
CA LYS A 149 1.99 -41.86 22.05
C LYS A 149 2.88 -40.65 22.32
N GLU A 150 4.17 -40.87 22.64
CA GLU A 150 5.12 -39.77 22.83
C GLU A 150 5.36 -38.98 21.53
N LEU A 151 5.53 -39.67 20.40
CA LEU A 151 5.68 -39.03 19.09
C LEU A 151 4.41 -38.25 18.70
N GLN A 152 3.23 -38.78 19.00
CA GLN A 152 1.95 -38.10 18.76
C GLN A 152 1.80 -36.82 19.59
N LEU A 153 2.24 -36.83 20.85
CA LEU A 153 2.26 -35.64 21.72
C LEU A 153 3.25 -34.59 21.21
N LYS A 154 4.45 -35.01 20.80
CA LYS A 154 5.44 -34.11 20.18
C LYS A 154 4.92 -33.50 18.88
N ALA A 155 4.29 -34.30 18.02
CA ALA A 155 3.66 -33.83 16.79
C ALA A 155 2.55 -32.79 17.04
N LYS A 156 1.71 -33.01 18.05
CA LYS A 156 0.72 -31.99 18.50
C LYS A 156 1.39 -30.70 18.99
N GLY A 157 2.48 -30.82 19.75
CA GLY A 157 3.26 -29.68 20.23
C GLY A 157 3.88 -28.86 19.09
N TYR A 158 4.45 -29.53 18.08
CA TYR A 158 5.00 -28.86 16.90
C TYR A 158 3.92 -28.19 16.06
N LYS A 159 2.75 -28.84 15.89
CA LYS A 159 1.61 -28.23 15.18
C LYS A 159 1.14 -26.94 15.86
N LYS A 160 0.98 -26.95 17.18
CA LYS A 160 0.59 -25.76 17.94
C LYS A 160 1.61 -24.62 17.78
N ARG A 161 2.91 -24.92 17.87
CA ARG A 161 3.97 -23.93 17.64
C ARG A 161 3.94 -23.37 16.21
N LEU A 162 3.62 -24.20 15.21
CA LEU A 162 3.48 -23.75 13.83
C LEU A 162 2.32 -22.75 13.71
N ASP A 163 1.16 -23.06 14.29
CA ASP A 163 -0.02 -22.20 14.27
C ASP A 163 0.25 -20.86 14.99
N ASP A 164 0.93 -20.90 16.14
CA ASP A 164 1.34 -19.70 16.89
C ASP A 164 2.28 -18.82 16.06
N LEU A 165 3.25 -19.43 15.35
CA LEU A 165 4.19 -18.72 14.46
C LEU A 165 3.49 -18.11 13.25
N GLN A 166 2.56 -18.84 12.62
CA GLN A 166 1.75 -18.31 11.51
C GLN A 166 0.92 -17.11 11.95
N THR A 167 0.29 -17.20 13.12
CA THR A 167 -0.50 -16.10 13.70
C THR A 167 0.36 -14.88 13.98
N ALA A 168 1.56 -15.08 14.56
CA ALA A 168 2.52 -14.01 14.81
C ALA A 168 3.00 -13.35 13.50
N LEU A 169 3.25 -14.14 12.46
CA LEU A 169 3.68 -13.65 11.15
C LEU A 169 2.60 -12.78 10.49
N ILE A 170 1.33 -13.23 10.50
CA ILE A 170 0.20 -12.47 9.95
C ILE A 170 0.09 -11.11 10.66
N LYS A 171 0.13 -11.11 11.99
CA LYS A 171 0.06 -9.88 12.78
C LYS A 171 1.22 -8.91 12.48
N HIS A 172 2.42 -9.44 12.27
CA HIS A 172 3.58 -8.62 11.87
C HIS A 172 3.42 -8.03 10.46
N MET A 173 2.88 -8.81 9.51
CA MET A 173 2.61 -8.32 8.17
C MET A 173 1.55 -7.21 8.17
N GLU A 174 0.48 -7.36 8.94
CA GLU A 174 -0.54 -6.30 9.11
C GLU A 174 0.06 -5.00 9.66
N GLN A 175 0.92 -5.09 10.67
CA GLN A 175 1.63 -3.93 11.21
C GLN A 175 2.55 -3.27 10.19
N TYR A 176 3.23 -4.06 9.35
CA TYR A 176 4.09 -3.54 8.28
C TYR A 176 3.28 -2.81 7.21
N VAL A 177 2.14 -3.38 6.77
CA VAL A 177 1.22 -2.73 5.82
C VAL A 177 0.74 -1.40 6.38
N LEU A 178 0.27 -1.37 7.63
CA LEU A 178 -0.19 -0.15 8.29
C LEU A 178 0.93 0.89 8.38
N PHE A 179 2.16 0.47 8.69
CA PHE A 179 3.31 1.35 8.76
C PHE A 179 3.66 1.98 7.39
N VAL A 180 3.63 1.19 6.32
CA VAL A 180 3.87 1.68 4.95
C VAL A 180 2.79 2.67 4.52
N GLU A 181 1.51 2.43 4.84
CA GLU A 181 0.42 3.37 4.58
C GLU A 181 0.59 4.69 5.36
N VAL A 182 0.99 4.61 6.63
CA VAL A 182 1.28 5.81 7.45
C VAL A 182 2.45 6.59 6.85
N LEU A 183 3.53 5.95 6.42
CA LEU A 183 4.64 6.63 5.75
C LEU A 183 4.20 7.29 4.44
N ARG A 184 3.43 6.57 3.60
CA ARG A 184 2.89 7.10 2.34
C ARG A 184 1.99 8.31 2.61
N SER A 185 1.07 8.22 3.56
CA SER A 185 0.18 9.33 3.94
C SER A 185 0.92 10.53 4.51
N LYS A 186 1.95 10.32 5.34
CA LYS A 186 2.84 11.39 5.83
C LYS A 186 3.55 12.07 4.67
N GLY A 187 4.09 11.29 3.72
CA GLY A 187 4.73 11.84 2.52
C GLY A 187 3.79 12.68 1.67
N TYR A 188 2.55 12.22 1.45
CA TYR A 188 1.52 13.00 0.78
C TYR A 188 1.16 14.28 1.54
N ARG A 189 0.96 14.19 2.87
CA ARG A 189 0.67 15.37 3.70
C ARG A 189 1.79 16.40 3.65
N THR A 190 3.06 15.97 3.68
CA THR A 190 4.20 16.88 3.54
C THR A 190 4.22 17.56 2.17
N LYS A 191 3.99 16.81 1.08
CA LYS A 191 3.89 17.40 -0.26
C LYS A 191 2.75 18.41 -0.37
N VAL A 192 1.56 18.07 0.11
CA VAL A 192 0.40 18.98 0.11
C VAL A 192 0.69 20.24 0.92
N SER A 193 1.33 20.11 2.10
CA SER A 193 1.74 21.26 2.92
C SER A 193 2.71 22.18 2.17
N LEU A 194 3.73 21.60 1.51
CA LEU A 194 4.68 22.37 0.70
C LEU A 194 4.01 23.10 -0.45
N TYR A 195 3.14 22.42 -1.22
CA TYR A 195 2.41 23.04 -2.32
C TYR A 195 1.48 24.15 -1.84
N ASN A 196 0.75 23.92 -0.74
CA ASN A 196 -0.10 24.95 -0.16
C ASN A 196 0.72 26.16 0.29
N GLY A 197 1.88 25.95 0.91
CA GLY A 197 2.79 27.04 1.27
C GLY A 197 3.25 27.85 0.06
N GLN A 198 3.62 27.18 -1.05
CA GLN A 198 3.99 27.86 -2.30
C GLN A 198 2.82 28.64 -2.91
N VAL A 199 1.62 28.08 -2.89
CA VAL A 199 0.41 28.76 -3.37
C VAL A 199 0.11 30.00 -2.50
N GLU A 200 0.28 29.92 -1.19
CA GLU A 200 0.11 31.05 -0.28
C GLU A 200 1.13 32.17 -0.56
N GLU A 201 2.40 31.84 -0.79
CA GLU A 201 3.43 32.82 -1.16
C GLU A 201 3.12 33.49 -2.50
N LEU A 202 2.73 32.72 -3.51
CA LEU A 202 2.31 33.26 -4.81
C LEU A 202 1.07 34.14 -4.69
N ASN A 203 0.09 33.75 -3.87
CA ASN A 203 -1.09 34.55 -3.61
C ASN A 203 -0.74 35.87 -2.90
N LYS A 204 0.17 35.85 -1.91
CA LYS A 204 0.67 37.07 -1.27
C LYS A 204 1.33 38.00 -2.30
N PHE A 205 2.18 37.45 -3.18
CA PHE A 205 2.82 38.22 -4.24
C PHE A 205 1.79 38.81 -5.21
N SER A 206 0.84 37.99 -5.69
CA SER A 206 -0.22 38.39 -6.61
C SER A 206 -1.08 39.52 -6.03
N VAL A 207 -1.54 39.35 -4.78
CA VAL A 207 -2.33 40.37 -4.08
C VAL A 207 -1.52 41.66 -3.91
N ASN A 208 -0.27 41.57 -3.46
CA ASN A 208 0.58 42.76 -3.32
C ASN A 208 0.83 43.46 -4.66
N TRP A 209 1.04 42.71 -5.73
CA TRP A 209 1.19 43.25 -7.08
C TRP A 209 -0.08 43.96 -7.54
N ILE A 210 -1.28 43.42 -7.26
CA ILE A 210 -2.55 44.10 -7.56
C ILE A 210 -2.64 45.43 -6.78
N TRP A 211 -2.35 45.43 -5.48
CA TRP A 211 -2.36 46.65 -4.67
C TRP A 211 -1.37 47.69 -5.19
N TYR A 212 -0.16 47.26 -5.55
CA TYR A 212 0.86 48.12 -6.12
C TYR A 212 0.39 48.78 -7.42
N ASN A 213 -0.18 48.01 -8.34
CA ASN A 213 -0.67 48.55 -9.61
C ASN A 213 -1.86 49.49 -9.44
N ASN A 214 -2.81 49.16 -8.56
CA ASN A 214 -3.94 50.05 -8.27
C ASN A 214 -3.43 51.39 -7.72
N ARG A 215 -2.52 51.34 -6.74
CA ARG A 215 -1.89 52.53 -6.17
C ARG A 215 -1.12 53.32 -7.24
N LEU A 216 -0.37 52.65 -8.11
CA LEU A 216 0.38 53.27 -9.20
C LEU A 216 -0.55 53.99 -10.18
N ASN A 217 -1.64 53.34 -10.58
CA ASN A 217 -2.61 53.91 -11.51
C ASN A 217 -3.30 55.15 -10.91
N GLU A 218 -3.76 55.07 -9.66
CA GLU A 218 -4.37 56.22 -8.96
C GLU A 218 -3.37 57.36 -8.78
N PHE A 219 -2.14 57.04 -8.37
CA PHE A 219 -1.08 58.03 -8.22
C PHE A 219 -0.77 58.72 -9.54
N MET A 220 -0.52 57.97 -10.62
CA MET A 220 -0.17 58.54 -11.91
C MET A 220 -1.33 59.33 -12.53
N ALA A 221 -2.57 58.89 -12.35
CA ALA A 221 -3.75 59.64 -12.79
C ALA A 221 -3.82 61.02 -12.12
N GLY A 222 -3.67 61.05 -10.79
CA GLY A 222 -3.67 62.30 -10.03
C GLY A 222 -2.45 63.17 -10.32
N PHE A 223 -1.27 62.56 -10.39
CA PHE A 223 0.00 63.23 -10.67
C PHE A 223 -0.03 63.92 -12.04
N ASN A 224 -0.52 63.24 -13.08
CA ASN A 224 -0.64 63.81 -14.41
C ASN A 224 -1.65 64.97 -14.45
N ALA A 225 -2.78 64.83 -13.75
CA ALA A 225 -3.78 65.90 -13.66
C ALA A 225 -3.21 67.14 -12.95
N ILE A 226 -2.49 66.96 -11.85
CA ILE A 226 -1.82 68.04 -11.11
C ILE A 226 -0.71 68.67 -11.97
N SER A 227 0.10 67.87 -12.66
CA SER A 227 1.22 68.35 -13.51
C SER A 227 0.71 69.22 -14.66
N LEU A 228 -0.34 68.76 -15.35
CA LEU A 228 -0.99 69.54 -16.41
C LEU A 228 -1.56 70.85 -15.87
N LYS A 229 -2.22 70.81 -14.70
CA LYS A 229 -2.81 72.02 -14.12
C LYS A 229 -1.77 73.00 -13.58
N LEU A 230 -0.67 72.50 -13.03
CA LEU A 230 0.48 73.29 -12.63
C LEU A 230 1.05 74.06 -13.81
N LYS A 231 1.24 73.39 -14.95
CA LYS A 231 1.70 74.01 -16.19
C LYS A 231 0.81 75.16 -16.63
N GLU A 232 -0.51 74.94 -16.65
CA GLU A 232 -1.51 75.96 -17.00
C GLU A 232 -1.48 77.16 -16.03
N MET A 233 -1.47 76.89 -14.71
CA MET A 233 -1.44 77.94 -13.67
C MET A 233 -0.15 78.75 -13.74
N TYR A 234 0.98 78.07 -13.92
CA TYR A 234 2.27 78.73 -14.01
C TYR A 234 2.38 79.62 -15.26
N GLN A 235 1.92 79.13 -16.42
CA GLN A 235 1.84 79.90 -17.66
C GLN A 235 0.99 81.15 -17.51
N MET A 236 -0.16 81.04 -16.82
CA MET A 236 -1.06 82.16 -16.54
C MET A 236 -0.41 83.21 -15.64
N ILE A 237 0.26 82.77 -14.57
CA ILE A 237 0.89 83.66 -13.58
C ILE A 237 2.13 84.36 -14.16
N THR A 238 2.93 83.66 -14.97
CA THR A 238 4.20 84.17 -15.51
C THR A 238 4.10 84.76 -16.91
N LEU A 239 2.90 84.77 -17.51
CA LEU A 239 2.63 85.27 -18.86
C LEU A 239 3.55 84.66 -19.93
N GLY A 240 3.75 83.34 -19.88
CA GLY A 240 4.49 82.57 -20.89
C GLY A 240 5.69 81.76 -20.39
N GLY A 241 5.88 81.60 -19.07
CA GLY A 241 6.80 80.61 -18.51
C GLY A 241 6.25 79.20 -18.62
N ASP A 242 7.03 78.19 -18.26
CA ASP A 242 6.65 76.79 -18.28
C ASP A 242 7.05 76.07 -17.00
N ALA A 243 6.25 75.08 -16.59
CA ALA A 243 6.48 74.30 -15.38
C ALA A 243 6.18 72.83 -15.63
N GLU A 244 7.00 71.96 -15.06
CA GLU A 244 6.93 70.52 -15.29
C GLU A 244 7.23 69.76 -14.00
N LEU A 245 6.44 68.73 -13.75
CA LEU A 245 6.53 67.85 -12.59
C LEU A 245 6.74 66.43 -13.10
N GLU A 246 7.86 65.81 -12.73
CA GLU A 246 8.26 64.48 -13.21
C GLU A 246 8.73 63.59 -12.05
N PRO A 247 8.35 62.29 -12.01
CA PRO A 247 8.95 61.36 -11.06
C PRO A 247 10.45 61.19 -11.39
N VAL A 248 11.29 61.12 -10.36
CA VAL A 248 12.74 60.90 -10.53
C VAL A 248 13.00 59.57 -11.25
N ASP A 249 12.24 58.54 -10.87
CA ASP A 249 12.25 57.23 -11.52
C ASP A 249 10.85 56.90 -12.06
N SER A 250 10.74 56.81 -13.39
CA SER A 250 9.50 56.47 -14.08
C SER A 250 9.08 54.99 -13.91
N LEU A 251 10.03 54.09 -13.62
CA LEU A 251 9.77 52.67 -13.38
C LEU A 251 9.36 52.42 -11.92
N TYR A 252 9.91 53.20 -10.99
CA TYR A 252 9.58 53.13 -9.57
C TYR A 252 9.22 54.50 -8.97
N PRO A 253 8.03 55.07 -9.28
CA PRO A 253 7.67 56.43 -8.87
C PRO A 253 7.63 56.69 -7.34
N PHE A 254 7.71 55.65 -6.53
CA PHE A 254 7.68 55.72 -5.07
C PHE A 254 9.05 55.65 -4.39
N SER A 255 10.16 55.45 -5.13
CA SER A 255 11.50 55.21 -4.55
C SER A 255 12.27 56.49 -4.24
N GLU A 256 12.33 57.43 -5.19
CA GLU A 256 13.28 58.56 -5.16
C GLU A 256 12.61 59.95 -5.09
N GLY A 257 11.31 60.04 -5.38
CA GLY A 257 10.52 61.28 -5.27
C GLY A 257 10.24 61.96 -6.62
N VAL A 258 10.09 63.28 -6.59
CA VAL A 258 9.59 64.08 -7.71
C VAL A 258 10.50 65.28 -7.96
N VAL A 259 10.81 65.51 -9.24
CA VAL A 259 11.53 66.68 -9.73
C VAL A 259 10.52 67.75 -10.14
N PHE A 260 10.72 68.97 -9.61
CA PHE A 260 9.96 70.14 -10.03
C PHE A 260 10.91 71.10 -10.76
N SER A 261 10.67 71.23 -12.06
CA SER A 261 11.46 72.06 -12.98
C SER A 261 10.59 73.16 -13.56
N VAL A 262 11.15 74.37 -13.67
CA VAL A 262 10.43 75.53 -14.20
C VAL A 262 11.31 76.38 -15.09
N ARG A 263 10.67 77.15 -15.97
CA ARG A 263 11.33 78.01 -16.94
C ARG A 263 10.54 79.29 -17.11
N LEU A 264 11.12 80.43 -16.77
CA LEU A 264 10.51 81.73 -17.10
C LEU A 264 10.55 82.02 -18.60
N PRO A 265 9.71 82.93 -19.12
CA PRO A 265 9.78 83.35 -20.51
C PRO A 265 11.21 83.72 -20.89
N ARG A 266 11.73 83.12 -21.98
CA ARG A 266 13.08 83.38 -22.52
C ARG A 266 14.25 83.02 -21.59
N LYS A 267 14.04 82.27 -20.50
CA LYS A 267 15.10 81.70 -19.65
C LYS A 267 15.24 80.18 -19.87
N SER A 268 16.29 79.57 -19.33
CA SER A 268 16.49 78.10 -19.34
C SER A 268 15.73 77.40 -18.21
N TRP A 269 15.50 76.10 -18.37
CA TRP A 269 14.92 75.25 -17.31
C TRP A 269 15.82 75.23 -16.08
N LYS A 270 15.20 75.34 -14.90
CA LYS A 270 15.87 75.25 -13.60
C LYS A 270 15.04 74.39 -12.64
N ASN A 271 15.74 73.59 -11.86
CA ASN A 271 15.13 72.88 -10.72
C ASN A 271 14.75 73.88 -9.62
N ILE A 272 13.62 73.65 -8.94
CA ILE A 272 13.13 74.50 -7.85
C ILE A 272 14.17 74.78 -6.75
N ALA A 273 15.06 73.82 -6.47
CA ALA A 273 16.13 73.98 -5.48
C ALA A 273 17.04 75.18 -5.79
N ASN A 274 17.28 75.44 -7.07
CA ASN A 274 18.21 76.46 -7.59
C ASN A 274 17.54 77.81 -7.91
N LEU A 275 16.29 78.01 -7.48
CA LEU A 275 15.55 79.25 -7.69
C LEU A 275 15.76 80.25 -6.55
N SER A 276 15.61 81.54 -6.86
CA SER A 276 15.60 82.62 -5.88
C SER A 276 14.38 82.52 -4.95
N GLY A 277 14.40 83.22 -3.81
CA GLY A 277 13.31 83.19 -2.83
C GLY A 277 11.94 83.57 -3.43
N GLY A 278 11.89 84.67 -4.19
CA GLY A 278 10.64 85.10 -4.85
C GLY A 278 10.15 84.13 -5.93
N GLU A 279 11.08 83.55 -6.71
CA GLU A 279 10.74 82.49 -7.66
C GLU A 279 10.17 81.26 -6.92
N LYS A 280 10.78 80.83 -5.81
CA LYS A 280 10.26 79.70 -5.02
C LYS A 280 8.85 79.97 -4.51
N THR A 281 8.56 81.18 -4.02
CA THR A 281 7.21 81.56 -3.55
C THR A 281 6.19 81.50 -4.69
N LEU A 282 6.50 82.04 -5.86
CA LEU A 282 5.62 82.00 -7.03
C LEU A 282 5.33 80.57 -7.49
N ASN A 283 6.35 79.74 -7.58
CA ASN A 283 6.23 78.34 -7.99
C ASN A 283 5.42 77.52 -6.98
N SER A 284 5.62 77.80 -5.68
CA SER A 284 4.86 77.17 -4.61
C SER A 284 3.39 77.55 -4.68
N LEU A 285 3.07 78.82 -4.96
CA LEU A 285 1.70 79.29 -5.14
C LEU A 285 1.02 78.61 -6.33
N ALA A 286 1.71 78.52 -7.47
CA ALA A 286 1.19 77.82 -8.67
C ALA A 286 0.88 76.34 -8.37
N LEU A 287 1.74 75.66 -7.60
CA LEU A 287 1.51 74.29 -7.16
C LEU A 287 0.30 74.17 -6.21
N VAL A 288 0.17 75.08 -5.23
CA VAL A 288 -0.98 75.12 -4.33
C VAL A 288 -2.28 75.32 -5.12
N CYS A 289 -2.30 76.20 -6.11
CA CYS A 289 -3.45 76.40 -7.00
C CYS A 289 -3.78 75.15 -7.83
N ALA A 290 -2.77 74.45 -8.35
CA ALA A 290 -2.97 73.19 -9.08
C ALA A 290 -3.55 72.09 -8.18
N LEU A 291 -3.05 71.96 -6.96
CA LEU A 291 -3.56 71.03 -5.95
C LEU A 291 -5.01 71.38 -5.56
N HIS A 292 -5.32 72.66 -5.38
CA HIS A 292 -6.67 73.13 -5.10
C HIS A 292 -7.65 72.74 -6.23
N HIS A 293 -7.23 72.91 -7.48
CA HIS A 293 -8.05 72.53 -8.62
C HIS A 293 -8.30 71.02 -8.67
N TYR A 294 -7.28 70.21 -8.38
CA TYR A 294 -7.42 68.75 -8.34
C TYR A 294 -8.31 68.28 -7.19
N LYS A 295 -8.16 68.87 -6.00
CA LYS A 295 -8.97 68.56 -4.82
C LYS A 295 -9.29 69.84 -4.04
N PRO A 296 -10.48 70.43 -4.25
CA PRO A 296 -10.81 71.71 -3.64
C PRO A 296 -10.95 71.57 -2.12
N THR A 297 -10.29 72.48 -1.41
CA THR A 297 -10.39 72.61 0.06
C THR A 297 -11.24 73.85 0.38
N PRO A 298 -12.15 73.80 1.37
CA PRO A 298 -13.06 74.90 1.65
C PRO A 298 -12.41 76.15 2.27
N LEU A 299 -11.17 76.05 2.77
CA LEU A 299 -10.46 77.15 3.42
C LEU A 299 -8.95 77.05 3.13
N TYR A 300 -8.34 78.18 2.77
CA TYR A 300 -6.88 78.35 2.70
C TYR A 300 -6.49 79.54 3.57
N VAL A 301 -5.45 79.36 4.38
CA VAL A 301 -4.82 80.43 5.15
C VAL A 301 -3.43 80.63 4.58
N MET A 302 -3.15 81.85 4.10
CA MET A 302 -1.87 82.26 3.55
C MET A 302 -1.35 83.41 4.39
N ASP A 303 -0.10 83.30 4.86
CA ASP A 303 0.53 84.31 5.71
C ASP A 303 1.77 84.88 5.02
N GLU A 304 1.94 86.21 5.06
CA GLU A 304 3.09 86.97 4.52
C GLU A 304 3.58 86.57 3.10
N ILE A 305 2.69 86.14 2.22
CA ILE A 305 3.06 85.66 0.87
C ILE A 305 3.61 86.77 -0.04
N ASP A 306 3.27 88.03 0.23
CA ASP A 306 3.65 89.22 -0.54
C ASP A 306 5.09 89.68 -0.27
N ALA A 307 5.64 89.39 0.92
CA ALA A 307 7.00 89.77 1.33
C ALA A 307 8.09 89.28 0.36
N ALA A 308 7.89 88.10 -0.24
CA ALA A 308 8.82 87.50 -1.20
C ALA A 308 8.47 87.77 -2.68
N LEU A 309 7.25 88.24 -2.97
CA LEU A 309 6.76 88.46 -4.33
C LEU A 309 7.06 89.88 -4.85
N GLY A 310 7.22 90.85 -3.96
CA GLY A 310 7.43 92.26 -4.31
C GLY A 310 8.66 92.56 -5.17
N THR A 311 9.70 91.71 -5.13
CA THR A 311 10.93 91.87 -5.93
C THR A 311 10.86 91.20 -7.31
N PHE A 312 9.82 90.40 -7.59
CA PHE A 312 9.75 89.56 -8.79
C PHE A 312 8.74 90.04 -9.84
N LEU A 313 7.65 90.71 -9.41
CA LEU A 313 6.54 91.14 -10.28
C LEU A 313 6.72 92.52 -10.93
N ASN A 314 7.83 93.21 -10.67
CA ASN A 314 8.24 94.41 -11.40
C ASN A 314 9.62 94.12 -12.04
N PRO A 315 9.71 93.99 -13.38
CA PRO A 315 10.97 93.74 -14.06
C PRO A 315 11.98 94.88 -13.94
#